data_AF-A0A7K3Y4H1-F1
#
_entry.id   AF-A0A7K3Y4H1-F1
#
_cell.length_a   1.000
_cell.length_b   1.000
_cell.length_c   1.000
_cell.angle_alpha   90.00
_cell.angle_beta   90.00
_cell.angle_gamma   90.00
#
_symmetry.space_group_name_H-M   'P 1'
#
loop_
_entity.id
_entity.type
_entity.pdbx_description
1 polymer ?
#
loop_
_entity_poly.entity_id
_entity_poly.type
_entity_poly.pdbx_seq_one_letter_code
_entity_poly.pdbx_strand_id
1 'polypeptide(L)' 'MTESGELPEEEIGMVVDCILIDYRGDLESRARVARTILVWAAEHPDEWDELWARCQQRHEALV' A
#
# COMPACT_ATOMS: atom_id res chain seq x y z
N MET A 1 -13.90 16.36 -15.01
CA MET A 1 -13.89 14.89 -15.14
C MET A 1 -12.48 14.40 -15.33
N THR A 2 -11.74 14.30 -14.22
CA THR A 2 -10.70 13.30 -14.01
C THR A 2 -10.68 13.15 -12.49
N GLU A 3 -11.66 12.43 -11.93
CA GLU A 3 -11.52 11.88 -10.59
C GLU A 3 -10.46 10.79 -10.74
N SER A 4 -9.20 11.21 -10.70
CA SER A 4 -8.09 10.31 -10.49
C SER A 4 -8.42 9.59 -9.19
N GLY A 5 -8.64 8.28 -9.26
CA GLY A 5 -8.80 7.43 -8.09
C GLY A 5 -7.48 7.39 -7.33
N GLU A 6 -7.15 8.50 -6.68
CA GLU A 6 -6.03 8.61 -5.76
C GLU A 6 -6.40 7.75 -4.56
N LEU A 7 -5.89 6.52 -4.54
CA LEU A 7 -5.92 5.66 -3.38
C LEU A 7 -5.45 6.51 -2.17
N PRO A 8 -6.24 6.59 -1.08
CA PRO A 8 -5.90 7.42 0.06
C PRO A 8 -4.50 7.08 0.56
N GLU A 9 -3.66 8.09 0.80
CA GLU A 9 -2.26 7.90 1.24
C GLU A 9 -2.15 7.00 2.48
N GLU A 10 -3.18 6.98 3.34
CA GLU A 10 -3.29 6.10 4.49
C GLU A 10 -3.43 4.60 4.11
N GLU A 11 -4.18 4.26 3.07
CA GLU A 11 -4.34 2.87 2.62
C GLU A 11 -3.04 2.31 2.07
N ILE A 12 -2.32 3.12 1.29
CA ILE A 12 -0.99 2.74 0.76
C ILE A 12 0.01 2.63 1.91
N GLY A 13 -0.05 3.52 2.90
CA GLY A 13 0.78 3.45 4.09
C GLY A 13 0.67 2.10 4.81
N MET A 14 -0.56 1.64 5.05
CA MET A 14 -0.84 0.33 5.65
C MET A 14 -0.31 -0.83 4.79
N VAL A 15 -0.54 -0.81 3.48
CA VAL A 15 -0.05 -1.88 2.58
C VAL A 15 1.48 -1.89 2.55
N VAL A 16 2.11 -0.72 2.54
CA VAL A 16 3.57 -0.58 2.64
C VAL A 16 4.08 -1.14 3.96
N ASP A 17 3.43 -0.87 5.09
CA ASP A 17 3.78 -1.45 6.40
C ASP A 17 3.63 -2.98 6.43
N CYS A 18 2.57 -3.46 5.79
CA CYS A 18 2.27 -4.88 5.65
C CYS A 18 3.31 -5.63 4.82
N ILE A 19 3.89 -5.00 3.78
CA ILE A 19 4.91 -5.59 2.92
C ILE A 19 6.32 -5.40 3.49
N LEU A 20 6.61 -4.23 4.04
CA LEU A 20 7.92 -3.84 4.56
C LEU A 20 8.06 -4.18 6.05
N ILE A 21 7.70 -5.41 6.43
CA ILE A 21 7.86 -5.90 7.80
C ILE A 21 9.35 -5.89 8.17
N ASP A 22 9.69 -5.33 9.34
CA ASP A 22 11.07 -5.20 9.84
C ASP A 22 12.03 -4.42 8.92
N TYR A 23 11.50 -3.65 7.97
CA TYR A 23 12.30 -2.82 7.10
C TYR A 23 12.95 -1.66 7.86
N ARG A 24 14.28 -1.68 7.93
CA ARG A 24 15.09 -0.63 8.61
C ARG A 24 15.60 0.46 7.66
N GLY A 25 15.10 0.52 6.44
CA GLY A 25 15.51 1.56 5.50
C GLY A 25 14.94 2.93 5.86
N ASP A 26 15.52 3.95 5.26
CA ASP A 26 15.10 5.34 5.42
C ASP A 26 13.71 5.63 4.82
N LEU A 27 13.12 6.76 5.26
CA LEU A 27 11.82 7.23 4.81
C LEU A 27 11.77 7.46 3.28
N GLU A 28 12.88 7.83 2.64
CA GLU A 28 12.93 8.01 1.19
C GLU A 28 12.79 6.67 0.44
N SER A 29 13.45 5.64 0.93
CA SER A 29 13.34 4.28 0.38
C SER A 29 11.92 3.74 0.53
N ARG A 30 11.29 3.97 1.69
CA ARG A 30 9.88 3.65 1.91
C ARG A 30 8.95 4.41 0.95
N ALA A 31 9.18 5.71 0.77
CA ALA A 31 8.39 6.53 -0.16
C ALA A 31 8.59 6.11 -1.63
N ARG A 32 9.73 5.53 -1.98
CA ARG A 32 9.95 4.94 -3.31
C ARG A 32 9.09 3.68 -3.49
N VAL A 33 9.08 2.79 -2.50
CA VAL A 33 8.25 1.57 -2.52
C VAL A 33 6.77 1.93 -2.60
N ALA A 34 6.30 2.89 -1.80
CA ALA A 34 4.92 3.39 -1.84
C ALA A 34 4.52 3.86 -3.24
N ARG A 35 5.39 4.64 -3.90
CA ARG A 35 5.15 5.10 -5.28
C ARG A 35 5.13 3.96 -6.30
N THR A 36 6.00 2.96 -6.16
CA THR A 36 5.99 1.78 -7.02
C THR A 36 4.69 0.98 -6.85
N ILE A 37 4.24 0.79 -5.61
CA ILE A 37 2.98 0.09 -5.31
C ILE A 37 1.80 0.87 -5.89
N LEU A 38 1.78 2.19 -5.78
CA LEU A 38 0.75 3.06 -6.35
C LEU A 38 0.60 2.90 -7.86
N VAL A 39 1.73 2.93 -8.58
CA VAL A 39 1.72 2.75 -10.04
C VAL A 39 1.22 1.35 -10.40
N TRP A 40 1.71 0.33 -9.70
CA TRP A 40 1.27 -1.05 -9.91
C TRP A 40 -0.22 -1.24 -9.61
N ALA A 41 -0.72 -0.68 -8.51
CA ALA A 41 -2.13 -0.78 -8.12
C ALA A 41 -3.07 -0.14 -9.15
N ALA A 42 -2.64 0.96 -9.78
CA ALA A 42 -3.38 1.59 -10.86
C ALA A 42 -3.46 0.72 -12.13
N GLU A 43 -2.46 -0.13 -12.36
CA GLU A 43 -2.44 -1.10 -13.47
C GLU A 43 -3.18 -2.40 -13.13
N HIS A 44 -3.30 -2.74 -11.84
CA HIS A 44 -3.83 -4.01 -11.33
C HIS A 44 -4.86 -3.81 -10.19
N PRO A 45 -6.03 -3.22 -10.46
CA PRO A 45 -7.01 -2.91 -9.41
C PRO A 45 -7.58 -4.16 -8.72
N ASP A 46 -7.80 -5.25 -9.47
CA ASP A 46 -8.34 -6.50 -8.90
C ASP A 46 -7.35 -7.17 -7.91
N GLU A 47 -6.05 -7.10 -8.21
CA GLU A 47 -4.99 -7.63 -7.34
C GLU A 47 -4.73 -6.70 -6.14
N TRP A 48 -4.91 -5.38 -6.34
CA TRP A 48 -4.83 -4.39 -5.28
C TRP A 48 -5.87 -4.63 -4.19
N ASP A 49 -7.13 -4.88 -4.56
CA ASP A 49 -8.20 -5.15 -3.59
C ASP A 49 -7.90 -6.40 -2.75
N GLU A 50 -7.40 -7.47 -3.36
CA GLU A 50 -6.99 -8.68 -2.63
C GLU A 50 -5.84 -8.41 -1.67
N LEU A 51 -4.82 -7.67 -2.12
CA LEU A 51 -3.66 -7.32 -1.30
C LEU A 51 -4.06 -6.43 -0.12
N TRP A 52 -4.89 -5.43 -0.38
CA TRP A 52 -5.41 -4.52 0.65
C TRP A 52 -6.20 -5.29 1.71
N ALA A 53 -7.13 -6.17 1.32
CA ALA A 53 -7.93 -6.96 2.25
C ALA A 53 -7.07 -7.87 3.14
N ARG A 54 -6.01 -8.47 2.58
CA ARG A 54 -5.04 -9.28 3.34
C ARG A 54 -4.25 -8.43 4.34
N CYS A 55 -3.82 -7.24 3.93
CA CYS A 55 -3.08 -6.33 4.79
C CYS A 55 -3.95 -5.74 5.91
N GLN A 56 -5.21 -5.44 5.62
CA GLN A 56 -6.19 -5.02 6.62
C GLN A 56 -6.42 -6.12 7.66
N GLN A 57 -6.69 -7.36 7.23
CA GLN A 57 -6.89 -8.49 8.15
C GLN A 57 -5.67 -8.71 9.06
N ARG A 58 -4.46 -8.57 8.52
CA ARG A 58 -3.23 -8.64 9.31
C ARG A 58 -3.12 -7.49 10.31
N HIS A 59 -3.49 -6.28 9.92
CA HIS A 59 -3.48 -5.12 10.81
C HIS A 59 -4.45 -5.33 11.99
N GLU A 60 -5.68 -5.75 11.70
CA GLU A 60 -6.69 -6.07 12.74
C GLU A 60 -6.25 -7.19 13.68
N ALA A 61 -5.50 -8.19 13.20
CA ALA A 61 -4.99 -9.29 14.02
C ALA A 61 -3.79 -8.89 14.92
N LEU A 62 -3.15 -7.75 14.65
CA LEU A 62 -2.00 -7.23 15.40
C LEU A 62 -2.35 -6.08 16.35
N VAL A 63 -3.58 -5.56 16.27
CA VAL A 63 -4.16 -4.52 17.15
C VAL A 63 -4.93 -5.16 18.30
#